data_AF-D3P236-F1
#
_entry.id   AF-D3P236-F1
#
_cell.length_a   1.000
_cell.length_b   1.000
_cell.length_c   1.000
_cell.angle_alpha   90.00
_cell.angle_beta   90.00
_cell.angle_gamma   90.00
#
_symmetry.space_group_name_H-M   'P 1'
#
loop_
_entity.id
_entity.type
_entity.pdbx_description
1 polymer ?
#
loop_
_entity_poly.entity_id
_entity_poly.type
_entity_poly.pdbx_seq_one_letter_code
_entity_poly.pdbx_strand_id
1 'polypeptide(L)'
;MKAKATALLLADLGVTKSHSRPNTSNDNPFSEAHFKTLKYQPQFPKRFGSIEDARAFCRDFFTWYNRDHHHAGIGLMTPDQVHYGQADAVHAARQQTLDRAFRRTPERFVRKAPQPPAKPIEVWINPPQKPESIQA
;
A
#
# COMPACT_ATOMS: atom_id res chain seq x y z
N MET A 1 16.14 29.90 -4.69
CA MET A 1 14.80 29.35 -4.41
C MET A 1 14.21 28.75 -5.69
N LYS A 2 13.76 27.47 -5.67
CA LYS A 2 13.18 26.76 -6.83
C LYS A 2 11.66 26.54 -6.76
N ALA A 3 10.99 27.12 -5.75
CA ALA A 3 9.56 26.87 -5.51
C ALA A 3 8.64 27.37 -6.65
N LYS A 4 8.91 28.54 -7.25
CA LYS A 4 8.15 29.06 -8.40
C LYS A 4 8.25 28.14 -9.62
N ALA A 5 9.45 27.61 -9.90
CA ALA A 5 9.68 26.68 -11.00
C ALA A 5 8.93 25.36 -10.82
N THR A 6 8.93 24.80 -9.60
CA THR A 6 8.15 23.59 -9.29
C THR A 6 6.64 23.81 -9.43
N ALA A 7 6.13 24.96 -8.98
CA ALA A 7 4.69 25.25 -9.10
C ALA A 7 4.22 25.38 -10.56
N LEU A 8 5.04 25.98 -11.42
CA LEU A 8 4.76 26.06 -12.86
C LEU A 8 4.80 24.66 -13.50
N LEU A 9 5.82 23.85 -13.20
CA LEU A 9 5.90 22.49 -13.71
C LEU A 9 4.68 21.64 -13.32
N LEU A 10 4.22 21.73 -12.07
CA LEU A 10 3.02 21.00 -11.64
C LEU A 10 1.77 21.47 -12.39
N ALA A 11 1.64 22.77 -12.66
CA ALA A 11 0.55 23.30 -13.46
C ALA A 11 0.61 22.81 -14.91
N ASP A 12 1.80 22.81 -15.52
CA ASP A 12 2.01 22.31 -16.89
C ASP A 12 1.66 20.82 -17.02
N LEU A 13 1.92 20.03 -15.97
CA LEU A 13 1.57 18.60 -15.90
C LEU A 13 0.10 18.34 -15.47
N GLY A 14 -0.69 19.38 -15.20
CA GLY A 14 -2.06 19.24 -14.72
C GLY A 14 -2.18 18.65 -13.30
N VAL A 15 -1.13 18.72 -12.49
CA VAL A 15 -1.09 18.18 -11.12
C VAL A 15 -1.61 19.21 -10.12
N THR A 16 -2.77 18.94 -9.53
CA THR A 16 -3.33 19.75 -8.45
C THR A 16 -2.50 19.58 -7.17
N LYS A 17 -2.10 20.70 -6.56
CA LYS A 17 -1.40 20.70 -5.28
C LYS A 17 -2.38 20.63 -4.12
N SER A 18 -2.18 19.68 -3.22
CA SER A 18 -2.76 19.69 -1.88
C SER A 18 -1.68 20.02 -0.85
N HIS A 19 -2.07 20.77 0.18
CA HIS A 19 -1.18 21.13 1.28
C HIS A 19 -1.76 20.61 2.59
N SER A 20 -0.94 19.87 3.35
CA SER A 20 -1.25 19.49 4.73
C SER A 20 -1.31 20.72 5.63
N ARG A 21 -2.05 20.62 6.73
CA ARG A 21 -2.06 21.66 7.75
C ARG A 21 -0.66 21.80 8.37
N PRO A 22 -0.23 23.02 8.74
CA PRO A 22 1.03 23.22 9.43
C PRO A 22 1.15 22.33 10.67
N ASN A 23 2.31 21.70 10.87
CA ASN A 23 2.65 20.87 12.03
C ASN A 23 1.72 19.66 12.27
N THR A 24 1.08 19.13 11.21
CA THR A 24 0.06 18.08 11.33
C THR A 24 0.48 16.84 10.53
N SER A 25 1.29 15.96 11.15
CA SER A 25 1.89 14.79 10.48
C SER A 25 0.87 13.72 10.07
N ASN A 26 -0.27 13.64 10.75
CA ASN A 26 -1.34 12.71 10.40
C ASN A 26 -2.14 13.11 9.15
N ASP A 27 -1.82 14.24 8.51
CA ASP A 27 -2.32 14.57 7.16
C ASP A 27 -1.54 13.82 6.05
N ASN A 28 -0.43 13.12 6.38
CA ASN A 28 0.32 12.27 5.44
C ASN A 28 0.63 10.86 6.02
N PRO A 29 -0.38 10.16 6.56
CA PRO A 29 -0.14 8.96 7.37
C PRO A 29 0.47 7.81 6.56
N PHE A 30 0.18 7.74 5.25
CA PHE A 30 0.70 6.69 4.37
C PHE A 30 2.20 6.84 4.13
N SER A 31 2.69 8.07 3.86
CA SER A 31 4.13 8.28 3.68
C SER A 31 4.90 8.04 4.97
N GLU A 32 4.36 8.45 6.11
CA GLU A 32 4.98 8.21 7.42
C GLU A 32 5.06 6.71 7.76
N ALA A 33 3.98 5.97 7.51
CA ALA A 33 3.98 4.51 7.65
C ALA A 33 5.02 3.86 6.74
N HIS A 34 5.14 4.31 5.50
CA HIS A 34 6.13 3.82 4.56
C HIS A 34 7.58 4.10 5.02
N PHE A 35 7.85 5.32 5.51
CA PHE A 35 9.16 5.65 6.08
C PHE A 35 9.50 4.79 7.30
N LYS A 36 8.51 4.48 8.15
CA LYS A 36 8.70 3.55 9.25
C LYS A 36 9.06 2.16 8.72
N THR A 37 8.34 1.63 7.73
CA THR A 37 8.68 0.32 7.14
C THR A 37 10.10 0.27 6.59
N LEU A 38 10.51 1.31 5.85
CA LEU A 38 11.88 1.43 5.35
C LEU A 38 12.93 1.39 6.47
N LYS A 39 12.74 2.18 7.52
CA LYS A 39 13.73 2.36 8.59
C LYS A 39 13.81 1.21 9.58
N TYR A 40 12.70 0.48 9.76
CA TYR A 40 12.60 -0.59 10.78
C TYR A 40 12.88 -1.98 10.22
N GLN A 41 13.10 -2.11 8.91
CA GLN A 41 13.46 -3.39 8.32
C GLN A 41 14.90 -3.78 8.72
N PRO A 42 15.20 -5.07 8.93
CA PRO A 42 16.45 -5.52 9.56
C PRO A 42 17.74 -5.09 8.85
N GLN A 43 17.70 -4.88 7.53
CA GLN A 43 18.88 -4.51 6.73
C GLN A 43 19.10 -3.00 6.68
N PHE A 44 18.21 -2.18 7.26
CA PHE A 44 18.42 -0.73 7.28
C PHE A 44 19.64 -0.39 8.14
N PRO A 45 20.68 0.27 7.57
CA PRO A 45 21.92 0.47 8.30
C PRO A 45 21.78 1.59 9.34
N LYS A 46 22.60 1.52 10.39
CA LYS A 46 22.69 2.60 11.39
C LYS A 46 23.14 3.92 10.77
N ARG A 47 24.02 3.85 9.75
CA ARG A 47 24.53 4.96 8.93
C ARG A 47 24.88 4.45 7.54
N PHE A 48 24.62 5.24 6.51
CA PHE A 48 25.17 5.00 5.17
C PHE A 48 26.59 5.57 5.09
N GLY A 49 27.47 4.93 4.31
CA GLY A 49 28.83 5.41 4.07
C GLY A 49 28.88 6.61 3.11
N SER A 50 27.94 6.65 2.17
CA SER A 50 27.80 7.69 1.15
C SER A 50 26.34 7.86 0.70
N ILE A 51 26.08 8.88 -0.13
CA ILE A 51 24.76 9.04 -0.78
C ILE A 51 24.52 7.95 -1.84
N GLU A 52 25.58 7.45 -2.47
CA GLU A 52 25.56 6.35 -3.42
C GLU A 52 25.05 5.06 -2.74
N ASP A 53 25.55 4.76 -1.55
CA ASP A 53 25.10 3.60 -0.75
C ASP A 53 23.61 3.73 -0.40
N ALA A 54 23.18 4.92 0.03
CA ALA A 54 21.79 5.18 0.35
C ALA A 54 20.88 4.99 -0.86
N ARG A 55 21.31 5.46 -2.04
CA ARG A 55 20.56 5.29 -3.29
C ARG A 55 20.50 3.82 -3.74
N ALA A 56 21.60 3.09 -3.61
CA ALA A 56 21.65 1.66 -3.94
C ALA A 56 20.67 0.88 -3.06
N PHE A 57 20.79 1.05 -1.75
CA PHE A 57 19.89 0.44 -0.78
C PHE A 57 18.41 0.77 -1.05
N CYS A 58 18.08 2.04 -1.29
CA CYS A 58 16.70 2.45 -1.55
C CYS A 58 16.14 1.85 -2.85
N ARG A 59 16.94 1.70 -3.92
CA ARG A 59 16.49 1.05 -5.16
C ARG A 59 16.11 -0.40 -4.93
N ASP A 60 16.94 -1.14 -4.20
CA ASP A 60 16.70 -2.55 -3.90
C ASP A 60 15.48 -2.68 -2.98
N PHE A 61 15.41 -1.84 -1.94
CA PHE A 61 14.27 -1.79 -1.03
C PHE A 61 12.95 -1.51 -1.76
N PHE A 62 12.88 -0.48 -2.61
CA PHE A 62 11.63 -0.14 -3.30
C PHE A 62 11.23 -1.20 -4.33
N THR A 63 12.20 -1.83 -4.98
CA THR A 63 11.93 -2.96 -5.88
C THR A 63 11.26 -4.09 -5.11
N TRP A 64 11.87 -4.52 -3.99
CA TRP A 64 11.31 -5.54 -3.13
C TRP A 64 9.94 -5.14 -2.55
N TYR A 65 9.82 -3.93 -2.01
CA TYR A 65 8.59 -3.44 -1.36
C TYR A 65 7.40 -3.44 -2.32
N ASN A 66 7.63 -3.03 -3.57
CA ASN A 66 6.58 -2.90 -4.59
C ASN A 66 6.25 -4.21 -5.30
N ARG A 67 7.24 -5.09 -5.52
CA ARG A 67 7.09 -6.28 -6.38
C ARG A 67 6.98 -7.60 -5.64
N ASP A 68 7.58 -7.70 -4.45
CA ASP A 68 7.74 -8.99 -3.77
C ASP A 68 7.05 -8.99 -2.40
N HIS A 69 7.13 -7.87 -1.67
CA HIS A 69 6.58 -7.78 -0.32
C HIS A 69 5.05 -7.71 -0.35
N HIS A 70 4.40 -8.72 0.24
CA HIS A 70 2.95 -8.80 0.35
C HIS A 70 2.47 -8.09 1.61
N HIS A 71 1.48 -7.20 1.46
CA HIS A 71 1.03 -6.33 2.54
C HIS A 71 -0.36 -6.73 3.03
N ALA A 72 -0.50 -6.96 4.33
CA ALA A 72 -1.79 -7.33 4.94
C ALA A 72 -2.88 -6.28 4.70
N GLY A 73 -2.53 -4.99 4.72
CA GLY A 73 -3.46 -3.88 4.51
C GLY A 73 -4.07 -3.79 3.11
N ILE A 74 -3.51 -4.49 2.12
CA ILE A 74 -4.04 -4.55 0.75
C ILE A 74 -4.32 -6.01 0.35
N GLY A 75 -4.84 -6.80 1.28
CA GLY A 75 -5.30 -8.15 0.99
C GLY A 75 -4.18 -9.14 0.69
N LEU A 76 -3.01 -8.96 1.31
CA LEU A 76 -1.77 -9.68 1.00
C LEU A 76 -1.34 -9.52 -0.46
N MET A 77 -1.61 -8.40 -1.11
CA MET A 77 -1.07 -8.12 -2.46
C MET A 77 0.21 -7.29 -2.36
N THR A 78 0.93 -7.22 -3.47
CA THR A 78 2.04 -6.27 -3.60
C THR A 78 1.51 -4.92 -4.08
N PRO A 79 2.19 -3.81 -3.81
CA PRO A 79 1.79 -2.49 -4.29
C PRO A 79 1.66 -2.44 -5.82
N ASP A 80 2.55 -3.10 -6.57
CA ASP A 80 2.47 -3.16 -8.04
C ASP A 80 1.19 -3.86 -8.51
N GLN A 81 0.80 -4.96 -7.87
CA GLN A 81 -0.45 -5.67 -8.21
C GLN A 81 -1.67 -4.78 -8.05
N VAL A 82 -1.71 -3.97 -6.99
CA VAL A 82 -2.82 -3.04 -6.77
C VAL A 82 -2.74 -1.87 -7.76
N HIS A 83 -1.56 -1.28 -7.93
CA HIS A 83 -1.34 -0.13 -8.81
C HIS A 83 -1.71 -0.40 -10.27
N TYR A 84 -1.36 -1.57 -10.78
CA TYR A 84 -1.66 -1.98 -12.16
C TYR A 84 -3.02 -2.68 -12.32
N GLY A 85 -3.91 -2.57 -11.33
CA GLY A 85 -5.29 -3.07 -11.44
C GLY A 85 -5.43 -4.59 -11.45
N GLN A 86 -4.43 -5.33 -10.95
CA GLN A 86 -4.40 -6.79 -10.95
C GLN A 86 -5.12 -7.42 -9.75
N ALA A 87 -5.64 -6.60 -8.83
CA ALA A 87 -6.20 -7.06 -7.57
C ALA A 87 -7.32 -8.11 -7.74
N ASP A 88 -8.22 -7.90 -8.69
CA ASP A 88 -9.33 -8.81 -8.96
C ASP A 88 -8.84 -10.18 -9.46
N ALA A 89 -7.92 -10.18 -10.41
CA ALA A 89 -7.35 -11.41 -10.96
C ALA A 89 -6.57 -12.19 -9.89
N VAL A 90 -5.74 -11.51 -9.09
CA VAL A 90 -4.99 -12.13 -7.99
C VAL A 90 -5.93 -12.73 -6.94
N HIS A 91 -6.99 -12.01 -6.57
CA HIS A 91 -7.97 -12.49 -5.60
C HIS A 91 -8.74 -13.71 -6.12
N ALA A 92 -9.18 -13.68 -7.38
CA ALA A 92 -9.88 -14.82 -8.00
C ALA A 92 -8.99 -16.07 -8.05
N ALA A 93 -7.73 -15.92 -8.45
CA ALA A 93 -6.76 -17.02 -8.46
C ALA A 93 -6.50 -17.60 -7.06
N ARG A 94 -6.49 -16.75 -6.03
CA ARG A 94 -6.38 -17.19 -4.63
C ARG A 94 -7.61 -17.97 -4.18
N GLN A 95 -8.82 -17.51 -4.52
CA GLN A 95 -10.04 -18.25 -4.19
C GLN A 95 -10.02 -19.64 -4.82
N GLN A 96 -9.66 -19.76 -6.09
CA GLN A 96 -9.55 -21.06 -6.76
C GLN A 96 -8.56 -22.01 -6.07
N THR A 97 -7.42 -21.47 -5.62
CA THR A 97 -6.41 -22.24 -4.87
C THR A 97 -6.97 -22.73 -3.53
N LEU A 98 -7.68 -21.86 -2.82
CA LEU A 98 -8.33 -22.17 -1.55
C LEU A 98 -9.46 -23.19 -1.70
N ASP A 99 -10.28 -23.08 -2.75
CA ASP A 99 -11.34 -24.04 -3.06
C ASP A 99 -10.79 -25.43 -3.35
N ARG A 100 -9.67 -25.50 -4.09
CA ARG A 100 -8.97 -26.77 -4.35
C ARG A 100 -8.42 -27.37 -3.06
N ALA A 101 -7.84 -26.55 -2.18
CA ALA A 101 -7.33 -27.02 -0.89
C ALA A 101 -8.46 -27.53 0.01
N PHE A 102 -9.59 -26.82 0.05
CA PHE A 102 -10.78 -27.22 0.79
C PHE A 102 -11.37 -28.53 0.29
N ARG A 103 -11.50 -28.70 -1.03
CA ARG A 103 -11.99 -29.96 -1.63
C ARG A 103 -11.10 -31.17 -1.31
N ARG A 104 -9.79 -30.98 -1.14
CA ARG A 104 -8.84 -32.07 -0.88
C ARG A 104 -8.86 -32.54 0.57
N THR A 105 -8.98 -31.63 1.52
CA THR A 105 -8.91 -31.90 2.96
C THR A 105 -9.86 -30.96 3.71
N PRO A 106 -11.19 -31.17 3.62
CA PRO A 106 -12.17 -30.25 4.21
C PRO A 106 -12.07 -30.17 5.74
N GLU A 107 -11.70 -31.27 6.40
CA GLU A 107 -11.53 -31.37 7.86
C GLU A 107 -10.45 -30.44 8.44
N ARG A 108 -9.51 -29.96 7.61
CA ARG A 108 -8.52 -28.94 8.00
C ARG A 108 -9.15 -27.56 8.19
N PHE A 109 -10.33 -27.33 7.65
CA PHE A 109 -11.02 -26.03 7.65
C PHE A 109 -12.21 -26.05 8.58
N VAL A 110 -12.16 -25.22 9.62
CA VAL A 110 -13.18 -25.18 10.66
C VAL A 110 -14.45 -24.49 10.12
N ARG A 111 -15.57 -25.22 10.14
CA ARG A 111 -16.95 -24.75 9.89
C ARG A 111 -17.29 -24.26 8.47
N LYS A 112 -16.35 -23.77 7.67
CA LYS A 112 -16.63 -23.21 6.34
C LYS A 112 -15.45 -23.28 5.37
N ALA A 113 -15.74 -23.13 4.09
CA ALA A 113 -14.73 -22.93 3.06
C ALA A 113 -13.91 -21.65 3.32
N PRO A 114 -12.58 -21.69 3.16
CA PRO A 114 -11.72 -20.53 3.33
C PRO A 114 -11.98 -19.46 2.26
N GLN A 115 -11.68 -18.21 2.62
CA GLN A 115 -11.73 -17.04 1.73
C GLN A 115 -10.41 -16.29 1.87
N PRO A 116 -9.85 -15.72 0.78
CA PRO A 116 -8.67 -14.89 0.86
C PRO A 116 -9.00 -13.58 1.59
N PRO A 117 -7.98 -12.86 2.08
CA PRO A 117 -8.18 -11.53 2.64
C PRO A 117 -8.88 -10.59 1.66
N ALA A 118 -9.70 -9.68 2.19
CA ALA A 118 -10.46 -8.73 1.39
C ALA A 118 -9.52 -7.86 0.53
N LYS A 119 -9.95 -7.58 -0.71
CA LYS A 119 -9.26 -6.65 -1.61
C LYS A 119 -9.35 -5.22 -1.07
N PRO A 120 -8.35 -4.37 -1.35
CA PRO A 120 -8.51 -2.93 -1.15
C PRO A 120 -9.61 -2.42 -2.08
N ILE A 121 -10.54 -1.63 -1.54
CA ILE A 121 -11.63 -1.01 -2.31
C ILE A 121 -11.36 0.49 -2.40
N GLU A 122 -11.12 1.11 -1.26
CA GLU A 122 -10.85 2.54 -1.13
C GLU A 122 -9.86 2.79 0.00
N VAL A 123 -9.19 3.94 -0.07
CA VAL A 123 -8.31 4.43 0.99
C VAL A 123 -8.64 5.88 1.28
N TRP A 124 -8.69 6.22 2.57
CA TRP A 124 -9.07 7.55 3.03
C TRP A 124 -8.05 8.07 4.03
N ILE A 125 -7.61 9.31 3.85
CA ILE A 125 -6.96 10.07 4.94
C ILE A 125 -8.08 10.66 5.82
N ASN A 126 -9.09 11.24 5.19
CA ASN A 126 -10.28 11.79 5.83
C ASN A 126 -11.51 11.14 5.16
N PRO A 127 -12.08 10.07 5.72
CA PRO A 127 -13.24 9.42 5.13
C PRO A 127 -14.45 10.35 5.18
N PRO A 128 -15.32 10.33 4.16
CA PRO A 128 -16.58 11.05 4.23
C PRO A 128 -17.42 10.51 5.39
N GLN A 129 -18.17 11.38 6.07
CA GLN A 129 -19.14 10.93 7.06
C GLN A 129 -20.14 10.02 6.37
N LYS A 130 -20.38 8.83 6.94
CA LYS A 130 -21.42 7.95 6.43
C LYS A 130 -22.75 8.69 6.56
N PRO A 131 -23.58 8.75 5.50
CA PRO A 131 -24.93 9.27 5.66
C PRO A 131 -25.62 8.47 6.75
N GLU A 132 -26.25 9.18 7.70
CA GLU A 132 -27.04 8.54 8.75
C GLU A 132 -28.06 7.62 8.08
N SER A 133 -28.05 6.34 8.45
CA SER A 133 -29.11 5.44 8.03
C SER A 133 -30.39 5.96 8.65
N ILE A 134 -31.25 6.58 7.84
CA ILE A 134 -32.62 6.87 8.23
C ILE A 134 -33.25 5.49 8.46
N GLN A 135 -33.37 5.09 9.73
CA GLN A 135 -34.17 3.95 10.13
C GLN A 135 -35.62 4.34 9.86
N ALA A 136 -36.23 3.70 8.87
CA ALA A 136 -37.68 3.72 8.67
C ALA A 136 -38.35 2.72 9.61
#